data_AF-A0A0W8G4H6-F1
#
_entry.id   AF-A0A0W8G4H6-F1
#
_cell.length_a   1.000
_cell.length_b   1.000
_cell.length_c   1.000
_cell.angle_alpha   90.00
_cell.angle_beta   90.00
_cell.angle_gamma   90.00
#
_symmetry.space_group_name_H-M   'P 1'
#
loop_
_entity.id
_entity.type
_entity.pdbx_description
1 polymer ?
#
loop_
_entity_poly.entity_id
_entity_poly.type
_entity_poly.pdbx_seq_one_letter_code
_entity_poly.pdbx_strand_id
1 'polypeptide(L)' 'MGVTENFVAVVELQIGKDGRILQYQLVQSSGRPNFDASALKAVAETESLPPPPLPSLSVLQLNFNSREIGQ' A
#
# COMPACT_ATOMS: atom_id res chain seq x y z
N MET A 1 -30.12 -4.43 3.22
CA MET A 1 -29.11 -3.37 3.45
C MET A 1 -27.75 -4.03 3.27
N GLY A 2 -27.17 -3.95 2.07
CA GLY A 2 -25.89 -4.58 1.79
C GLY A 2 -24.78 -3.70 2.32
N VAL A 3 -24.05 -4.15 3.33
CA VAL A 3 -22.80 -3.52 3.72
C VAL A 3 -21.82 -3.73 2.56
N THR A 4 -21.48 -2.68 1.84
CA THR A 4 -20.33 -2.72 0.94
C THR A 4 -19.10 -2.80 1.83
N GLU A 5 -18.66 -4.02 2.15
CA GLU A 5 -17.40 -4.24 2.86
C GLU A 5 -16.26 -3.89 1.89
N ASN A 6 -15.95 -2.60 1.80
CA ASN A 6 -14.75 -2.13 1.13
C ASN A 6 -13.57 -2.50 2.03
N PHE A 7 -12.87 -3.58 1.69
CA PHE A 7 -11.61 -3.92 2.32
C PHE A 7 -10.54 -2.93 1.85
N VAL A 8 -10.17 -2.01 2.73
CA VAL A 8 -9.12 -1.02 2.49
C VAL A 8 -7.96 -1.32 3.43
N ALA A 9 -6.82 -1.74 2.87
CA ALA A 9 -5.56 -1.77 3.60
C ALA A 9 -4.76 -0.52 3.23
N VAL A 10 -4.26 0.19 4.25
CA VAL A 10 -3.42 1.36 4.05
C VAL A 10 -2.01 1.02 4.47
N VAL A 11 -1.11 1.06 3.50
CA VAL A 11 0.33 0.86 3.72
C VAL A 11 1.02 2.19 3.53
N GLU A 12 1.66 2.67 4.58
CA GLU A 12 2.56 3.80 4.50
C GLU A 12 3.94 3.28 4.15
N LEU A 13 4.61 3.94 3.22
CA LEU A 13 5.96 3.62 2.83
C LEU A 13 6.79 4.88 2.71
N GLN A 14 8.02 4.78 3.18
CA GLN A 14 9.01 5.83 3.11
C GLN A 14 9.98 5.50 1.97
N ILE A 15 10.13 6.42 1.03
CA ILE A 15 11.07 6.29 -0.08
C ILE A 15 12.19 7.32 0.02
N GLY A 16 13.38 6.91 -0.43
CA GLY A 16 14.52 7.79 -0.58
C GLY A 16 14.40 8.67 -1.82
N LYS A 17 15.32 9.63 -1.95
CA LYS A 17 15.43 10.52 -3.11
C LYS A 17 15.65 9.78 -4.44
N ASP A 18 16.11 8.53 -4.35
CA ASP A 18 16.38 7.61 -5.46
C ASP A 18 15.15 6.77 -5.86
N GLY A 19 14.03 6.84 -5.12
CA GLY A 19 12.85 5.99 -5.33
C GLY A 19 12.91 4.62 -4.63
N ARG A 20 14.04 4.29 -3.98
CA ARG A 20 14.16 3.10 -3.13
C ARG A 20 13.23 3.18 -1.92
N ILE A 21 12.54 2.08 -1.63
CA ILE A 21 11.77 1.94 -0.40
C ILE A 21 12.74 1.78 0.77
N LEU A 22 12.72 2.75 1.68
CA LEU A 22 13.51 2.74 2.92
C LEU A 22 12.76 2.02 4.04
N GLN A 23 11.45 2.18 4.09
CA GLN A 23 10.60 1.58 5.11
C GLN A 23 9.18 1.42 4.58
N TYR A 24 8.44 0.45 5.12
CA TYR A 24 7.01 0.31 4.89
C TYR A 24 6.33 -0.25 6.14
N GLN A 25 5.10 0.16 6.38
CA GLN A 25 4.29 -0.28 7.51
C GLN A 25 2.80 -0.26 7.16
N LEU A 26 2.05 -1.19 7.72
CA LEU A 26 0.59 -1.20 7.62
C LEU A 26 0.03 -0.24 8.67
N VAL A 27 -0.48 0.91 8.23
CA VAL A 27 -1.12 1.91 9.11
C VAL A 27 -2.61 1.63 9.29
N GLN A 28 -3.25 0.93 8.33
CA GLN A 28 -4.63 0.47 8.47
C GLN A 28 -4.76 -0.94 7.91
N SER A 29 -5.19 -1.87 8.76
CA SER A 29 -5.53 -3.22 8.35
C SER A 29 -6.91 -3.23 7.69
N SER A 30 -7.04 -4.01 6.62
CA SER A 30 -8.32 -4.27 5.97
C SER A 30 -9.27 -5.12 6.80
N GLY A 31 -8.83 -5.67 7.94
CA GLY A 31 -9.58 -6.68 8.70
C GLY A 31 -9.41 -8.10 8.16
N ARG A 32 -8.63 -8.28 7.07
CA ARG A 32 -8.26 -9.60 6.54
C ARG A 32 -6.74 -9.79 6.56
N PRO A 33 -6.20 -10.65 7.44
CA PRO A 33 -4.76 -10.86 7.54
C PRO A 33 -4.14 -11.37 6.23
N ASN A 34 -4.87 -12.18 5.46
CA ASN A 34 -4.41 -12.64 4.14
C ASN A 34 -4.27 -11.50 3.12
N PHE A 35 -5.18 -10.52 3.16
CA PHE A 35 -5.13 -9.37 2.26
C PHE A 35 -4.02 -8.41 2.66
N ASP A 36 -3.90 -8.12 3.96
CA ASP A 36 -2.84 -7.27 4.50
C ASP A 36 -1.45 -7.87 4.23
N ALA A 37 -1.28 -9.18 4.42
CA ALA A 37 -0.04 -9.88 4.11
C ALA A 37 0.31 -9.79 2.61
N SER A 38 -0.69 -9.89 1.73
CA SER A 38 -0.49 -9.75 0.28
C SER A 38 -0.08 -8.33 -0.10
N ALA A 39 -0.71 -7.32 0.50
CA ALA A 39 -0.36 -5.91 0.29
C ALA A 39 1.07 -5.61 0.76
N LEU A 40 1.43 -6.05 1.97
CA LEU A 40 2.79 -5.89 2.49
C LEU A 40 3.83 -6.63 1.62
N LYS A 41 3.50 -7.84 1.19
CA LYS A 41 4.39 -8.62 0.31
C LYS A 41 4.58 -7.94 -1.04
N ALA A 42 3.54 -7.38 -1.64
CA ALA A 42 3.64 -6.63 -2.89
C ALA A 42 4.54 -5.38 -2.76
N VAL A 43 4.47 -4.68 -1.62
CA VAL A 43 5.36 -3.54 -1.33
C VAL A 43 6.80 -4.01 -1.13
N ALA A 44 7.01 -5.12 -0.42
CA ALA A 44 8.33 -5.71 -0.25
C ALA A 44 8.94 -6.18 -1.57
N GLU A 45 8.15 -6.82 -2.45
CA GLU A 45 8.58 -7.28 -3.78
C GLU A 45 8.82 -6.13 -4.77
N THR A 46 8.16 -4.99 -4.56
CA THR A 46 8.31 -3.82 -5.44
C THR A 46 9.74 -3.28 -5.39
N GLU A 47 10.45 -3.41 -4.25
CA GLU A 47 11.84 -2.98 -3.94
C GLU A 47 12.20 -1.51 -4.26
N SER A 48 11.84 -1.01 -5.44
CA SER A 48 11.99 0.35 -5.93
C SER A 48 10.68 0.82 -6.56
N LEU A 49 10.14 1.92 -6.06
CA LEU A 49 9.02 2.61 -6.69
C LEU A 49 9.55 3.63 -7.70
N PRO A 50 8.74 4.04 -8.70
CA PRO A 50 9.10 5.16 -9.54
C PRO A 50 9.45 6.37 -8.66
N PRO A 51 10.52 7.11 -8.99
CA PRO A 51 10.95 8.23 -8.18
C PRO A 51 9.81 9.23 -8.02
N PRO A 52 9.64 9.80 -6.83
CA PRO A 52 8.54 10.69 -6.57
C PRO A 52 8.67 11.91 -7.48
N PRO A 53 7.56 12.44 -8.02
CA PRO A 53 7.59 13.63 -8.87
C PRO A 53 8.13 14.86 -8.13
N LEU A 54 8.17 14.80 -6.78
CA LEU A 54 8.68 15.86 -5.92
C LEU A 54 9.78 15.28 -5.01
N PRO A 55 10.99 15.89 -4.98
CA PRO A 55 12.09 15.42 -4.13
C PRO A 55 11.82 15.59 -2.61
N SER A 56 10.81 16.36 -2.23
CA SER A 56 10.32 16.52 -0.87
C SER A 56 9.31 15.45 -0.44
N LEU A 57 8.83 14.61 -1.39
CA LEU A 57 7.87 13.56 -1.11
C LEU A 57 8.60 12.27 -0.72
N SER A 58 8.92 12.12 0.56
CA SER A 58 9.59 10.94 1.09
C SER A 58 8.62 9.92 1.70
N VAL A 59 7.35 10.29 1.91
CA VAL A 59 6.32 9.42 2.50
C VAL A 59 5.18 9.28 1.49
N LEU A 60 4.85 8.03 1.16
CA LEU A 60 3.70 7.69 0.33
C LEU A 60 2.76 6.81 1.13
N GLN A 61 1.47 7.02 0.90
CA GLN A 61 0.44 6.20 1.49
C GLN A 61 -0.29 5.48 0.37
N LEU A 62 -0.09 4.17 0.26
CA LEU A 62 -0.78 3.31 -0.70
C LEU A 62 -2.09 2.82 -0.09
N ASN A 63 -3.20 3.08 -0.78
CA ASN A 63 -4.51 2.57 -0.41
C ASN A 63 -4.84 1.35 -1.26
N PHE A 64 -4.62 0.17 -0.70
CA PHE A 64 -5.01 -1.10 -1.31
C PHE A 64 -6.50 -1.32 -1.09
N ASN A 65 -7.28 -1.05 -2.13
CA ASN A 65 -8.71 -1.28 -2.14
C ASN A 65 -8.97 -2.59 -2.90
N SER A 66 -9.44 -3.62 -2.21
CA SER A 66 -9.96 -4.80 -2.90
C SER A 66 -11.38 -4.50 -3.37
N ARG A 67 -11.51 -4.03 -4.61
CA ARG A 67 -12.79 -4.06 -5.30
C ARG A 67 -12.76 -5.34 -6.12
N GLU A 68 -13.45 -6.37 -5.64
CA GLU A 68 -13.79 -7.49 -6.50
C GLU A 68 -14.66 -6.91 -7.63
N ILE A 69 -14.03 -6.57 -8.76
CA ILE A 69 -14.74 -6.42 -10.02
C ILE A 69 -15.24 -7.81 -10.35
N GLY A 70 -16.46 -8.12 -9.91
CA GLY A 70 -17.19 -9.27 -10.38
C GLY A 70 -17.12 -9.31 -11.90
N GLN A 71 -16.58 -10.41 -12.41
CA GLN A 71 -16.56 -10.75 -13.84
C GLN A 71 -17.96 -10.70 -14.45
#